data_AF-A0AB39HQ82-F1
#
_entry.id   AF-A0AB39HQ82-F1
#
_cell.length_a   1.000
_cell.length_b   1.000
_cell.length_c   1.000
_cell.angle_alpha   90.00
_cell.angle_beta   90.00
_cell.angle_gamma   90.00
#
_symmetry.space_group_name_H-M   'P 1'
#
loop_
_entity.id
_entity.type
_entity.pdbx_description
1 polymer ?
#
loop_
_entity_poly.entity_id
_entity_poly.type
_entity_poly.pdbx_seq_one_letter_code
_entity_poly.pdbx_strand_id
1 'polypeptide(L)'
;MSKKVEISLFSIVTLILLANIIYKLTMGKEIEFYEIIAMGVFSMFLLYAITWGNKAEKNGILQDEELGRKITETASNISYTILYFVILAAILADKLVNGTSNVFLLAVFIFALIIFPFVQYLVAKKYK
;
A
#
# COMPACT_ATOMS: atom_id res chain seq x y z
N MET A 1 -21.52 4.33 -11.61
CA MET A 1 -21.91 4.40 -10.18
C MET A 1 -21.56 5.79 -9.68
N SER A 2 -22.40 6.42 -8.84
CA SER A 2 -22.03 7.73 -8.28
C SER A 2 -20.88 7.57 -7.28
N LYS A 3 -19.97 8.55 -7.20
CA LYS A 3 -18.82 8.52 -6.29
C LYS A 3 -19.23 8.31 -4.84
N LYS A 4 -20.35 8.89 -4.41
CA LYS A 4 -20.89 8.69 -3.06
C LYS A 4 -21.25 7.23 -2.79
N VAL A 5 -21.89 6.58 -3.77
CA VAL A 5 -22.28 5.16 -3.67
C VAL A 5 -21.05 4.26 -3.65
N GLU A 6 -20.03 4.59 -4.44
CA GLU A 6 -18.75 3.88 -4.45
C GLU A 6 -18.03 3.92 -3.10
N ILE A 7 -17.87 5.11 -2.53
CA ILE A 7 -17.26 5.29 -1.21
C ILE A 7 -18.08 4.56 -0.14
N SER A 8 -19.41 4.71 -0.13
CA SER A 8 -20.27 4.02 0.83
C SER A 8 -20.14 2.50 0.74
N LEU A 9 -20.15 1.94 -0.47
CA LEU A 9 -20.01 0.50 -0.68
C LEU A 9 -18.68 -0.02 -0.15
N PHE A 10 -17.56 0.57 -0.58
CA PHE A 10 -16.23 0.13 -0.13
C PHE A 10 -16.02 0.35 1.36
N SER A 11 -16.58 1.41 1.94
CA SER A 11 -16.54 1.66 3.39
C SER A 11 -17.24 0.55 4.16
N ILE A 12 -18.47 0.21 3.77
CA ILE A 12 -19.26 -0.84 4.44
C ILE A 12 -18.54 -2.18 4.36
N VAL A 13 -18.04 -2.56 3.18
CA VAL A 13 -17.34 -3.83 3.00
C VAL A 13 -16.06 -3.87 3.85
N THR A 14 -15.27 -2.80 3.85
CA THR A 14 -14.03 -2.73 4.64
C THR A 14 -14.33 -2.83 6.14
N LEU A 15 -15.40 -2.17 6.63
CA LEU A 15 -15.81 -2.26 8.03
C LEU A 15 -16.28 -3.66 8.43
N ILE A 16 -17.04 -4.34 7.57
CA ILE A 16 -17.49 -5.73 7.83
C ILE A 16 -16.28 -6.66 7.94
N LEU A 17 -15.32 -6.56 7.01
CA LEU A 17 -14.09 -7.35 7.05
C LEU A 17 -13.30 -7.09 8.34
N LEU A 18 -13.25 -5.83 8.79
CA LEU A 18 -12.51 -5.44 9.99
C LEU A 18 -13.17 -5.99 11.24
N ALA A 19 -14.50 -5.87 11.33
CA ALA A 19 -15.28 -6.43 12.41
C ALA A 19 -15.11 -7.96 12.50
N ASN A 20 -15.09 -8.66 11.37
CA ASN A 20 -14.88 -10.11 11.32
C ASN A 20 -13.47 -10.51 11.80
N ILE A 21 -12.42 -9.80 11.37
CA ILE A 21 -11.05 -10.04 11.84
C ILE A 21 -10.95 -9.81 13.36
N ILE A 22 -11.51 -8.71 13.87
CA ILE A 22 -11.53 -8.42 15.31
C ILE A 22 -12.28 -9.52 16.07
N TYR A 23 -13.44 -9.97 15.58
CA TYR A 23 -14.20 -11.06 16.19
C TYR A 23 -13.42 -12.37 16.24
N LYS A 24 -12.70 -12.73 15.17
CA LYS A 24 -11.85 -13.93 15.15
C LYS A 24 -10.70 -13.82 16.14
N LEU A 25 -10.04 -12.66 16.22
CA LEU A 25 -8.98 -12.39 17.21
C LEU A 25 -9.47 -12.55 18.64
N THR A 26 -10.62 -11.97 18.99
CA THR A 26 -11.16 -12.03 20.36
C THR A 26 -11.65 -13.42 20.75
N MET A 27 -12.06 -14.23 19.76
CA MET A 27 -12.50 -15.61 19.96
C MET A 27 -11.37 -16.64 19.82
N GLY A 28 -10.13 -16.21 19.59
CA GLY A 28 -8.99 -17.10 19.36
C GLY A 28 -9.13 -17.98 18.12
N LYS A 29 -9.91 -17.55 17.13
CA LYS A 29 -10.10 -18.26 15.86
C LYS A 29 -8.98 -17.90 14.89
N GLU A 30 -8.61 -18.86 14.04
CA GLU A 30 -7.63 -18.61 12.98
C GLU A 30 -8.16 -17.62 11.94
N ILE A 31 -7.30 -16.70 11.52
CA ILE A 31 -7.55 -15.76 10.42
C ILE A 31 -6.98 -16.38 9.16
N GLU A 32 -7.81 -16.51 8.14
CA GLU A 32 -7.40 -17.10 6.88
C GLU A 32 -6.69 -16.07 6.00
N PHE A 33 -5.75 -16.54 5.19
CA PHE A 33 -4.96 -15.68 4.32
C PHE A 33 -5.82 -14.83 3.36
N TYR A 34 -6.93 -15.37 2.85
CA TYR A 34 -7.82 -14.63 1.96
C TYR A 34 -8.52 -13.47 2.66
N GLU A 35 -8.76 -13.55 3.99
CA GLU A 35 -9.41 -12.47 4.75
C GLU A 35 -8.47 -11.28 4.88
N ILE A 36 -7.17 -11.54 5.09
CA ILE A 36 -6.11 -10.52 5.12
C ILE A 36 -5.94 -9.87 3.75
N ILE A 37 -5.92 -10.67 2.68
CA ILE A 37 -5.89 -10.13 1.31
C ILE A 37 -7.12 -9.29 1.03
N ALA A 38 -8.32 -9.79 1.33
CA ALA A 38 -9.57 -9.08 1.08
C ALA A 38 -9.59 -7.74 1.83
N MET A 39 -9.16 -7.71 3.09
CA MET A 39 -9.00 -6.49 3.87
C MET A 39 -8.10 -5.47 3.18
N GLY A 40 -6.93 -5.92 2.70
CA GLY A 40 -5.99 -5.07 1.97
C GLY A 40 -6.61 -4.51 0.68
N VAL A 41 -7.23 -5.38 -0.13
CA VAL A 41 -7.83 -5.01 -1.43
C VAL A 41 -8.98 -4.02 -1.25
N PHE A 42 -9.92 -4.26 -0.35
CA PHE A 42 -11.04 -3.35 -0.14
C PHE A 42 -10.62 -2.02 0.50
N SER A 43 -9.60 -2.03 1.36
CA SER A 43 -8.97 -0.80 1.85
C SER A 43 -8.32 -0.01 0.72
N MET A 44 -7.61 -0.68 -0.20
CA MET A 44 -7.04 -0.03 -1.39
C MET A 44 -8.13 0.61 -2.27
N PHE A 45 -9.24 -0.10 -2.53
CA PHE A 45 -10.35 0.44 -3.30
C PHE A 45 -11.03 1.62 -2.61
N LEU A 46 -11.23 1.53 -1.29
CA LEU A 46 -11.78 2.63 -0.51
C LEU A 46 -10.88 3.87 -0.60
N LEU A 47 -9.57 3.70 -0.36
CA LEU A 47 -8.59 4.78 -0.44
C LEU A 47 -8.57 5.40 -1.84
N TYR A 48 -8.58 4.58 -2.89
CA TYR A 48 -8.65 5.06 -4.26
C TYR A 48 -9.92 5.90 -4.52
N ALA A 49 -11.09 5.41 -4.09
CA ALA A 49 -12.38 6.07 -4.29
C ALA A 49 -12.48 7.41 -3.54
N ILE A 50 -11.88 7.54 -2.36
CA ILE A 50 -11.86 8.81 -1.63
C ILE A 50 -10.82 9.79 -2.20
N THR A 51 -9.67 9.30 -2.70
CA THR A 51 -8.58 10.14 -3.21
C THR A 51 -8.90 10.76 -4.57
N TRP A 52 -9.40 9.97 -5.52
CA TRP A 52 -9.49 10.41 -6.92
C TRP A 52 -10.88 10.89 -7.31
N GLY A 53 -10.91 11.91 -8.17
CA GLY A 53 -12.11 12.44 -8.80
C GLY A 53 -12.77 11.45 -9.78
N ASN A 54 -14.05 11.65 -10.08
CA ASN A 54 -14.76 10.85 -11.07
C ASN A 54 -14.94 11.63 -12.38
N LYS A 55 -14.44 11.08 -13.50
CA LYS A 55 -14.57 11.68 -14.84
C LYS A 55 -16.02 11.89 -15.26
N ALA A 56 -16.91 10.96 -14.91
CA ALA A 56 -18.33 11.04 -15.26
C ALA A 56 -19.04 12.18 -14.51
N GLU A 57 -18.63 12.45 -13.27
CA GLU A 57 -19.18 13.52 -12.44
C GLU A 57 -18.39 14.85 -12.58
N LYS A 58 -17.28 14.85 -13.35
CA LYS A 58 -16.34 15.97 -13.51
C LYS A 58 -15.99 16.65 -12.18
N ASN A 59 -15.72 15.84 -11.15
CA ASN A 59 -15.47 16.33 -9.80
C ASN A 59 -14.11 15.85 -9.28
N GLY A 60 -13.53 16.62 -8.36
CA GLY A 60 -12.24 16.32 -7.75
C GLY A 60 -11.06 16.39 -8.72
N ILE A 61 -9.89 15.95 -8.26
CA ILE A 61 -8.67 15.87 -9.08
C ILE A 61 -8.70 14.54 -9.83
N LEU A 62 -8.60 14.59 -11.14
CA LEU A 62 -8.49 13.37 -11.94
C LEU A 62 -7.03 12.90 -11.96
N GLN A 63 -6.82 11.58 -11.91
CA GLN A 63 -5.48 11.02 -11.84
C GLN A 63 -4.64 11.34 -13.10
N ASP A 64 -5.29 11.52 -14.25
CA ASP A 64 -4.65 11.81 -15.53
C ASP A 64 -4.41 13.31 -15.80
N GLU A 65 -4.93 14.19 -14.96
CA GLU A 65 -4.59 15.62 -14.99
C GLU A 65 -3.15 15.85 -14.52
N GLU A 66 -2.55 16.97 -14.93
CA GLU A 66 -1.17 17.33 -14.56
C GLU A 66 -0.94 17.27 -13.04
N LEU A 67 -1.91 17.77 -12.27
CA LEU A 67 -1.87 17.73 -10.81
C LEU A 67 -1.97 16.30 -10.28
N GLY A 68 -2.83 15.45 -10.86
CA GLY A 68 -2.96 14.05 -10.47
C GLY A 68 -1.71 13.21 -10.79
N ARG A 69 -1.06 13.48 -11.92
CA ARG A 69 0.21 12.85 -12.29
C ARG A 69 1.32 13.24 -11.31
N LYS A 70 1.43 14.52 -10.96
CA LYS A 70 2.41 15.00 -9.98
C LYS A 70 2.19 14.42 -8.58
N ILE A 71 0.92 14.30 -8.15
CA ILE A 71 0.56 13.63 -6.89
C ILE A 71 0.99 12.16 -6.93
N THR A 72 0.71 11.46 -8.03
CA THR A 72 1.06 10.04 -8.20
C THR A 72 2.58 9.84 -8.15
N GLU A 73 3.36 10.65 -8.87
CA GLU A 73 4.84 10.56 -8.86
C GLU A 73 5.42 10.82 -7.47
N THR A 74 4.91 11.83 -6.77
CA THR A 74 5.35 12.16 -5.41
C THR A 74 5.00 11.05 -4.43
N ALA A 75 3.75 10.56 -4.49
CA ALA A 75 3.27 9.49 -3.64
C ALA A 75 4.03 8.17 -3.87
N SER A 76 4.38 7.85 -5.13
CA SER A 76 5.19 6.67 -5.45
C SER A 76 6.55 6.73 -4.76
N ASN A 77 7.28 7.85 -4.84
CA ASN A 77 8.59 7.99 -4.18
C ASN A 77 8.49 7.85 -2.65
N ILE A 78 7.45 8.43 -2.04
CA ILE A 78 7.22 8.32 -0.60
C ILE A 78 6.86 6.88 -0.22
N SER A 79 5.98 6.23 -0.98
CA SER A 79 5.53 4.86 -0.73
C SER A 79 6.68 3.86 -0.78
N TYR A 80 7.59 4.01 -1.75
CA TYR A 80 8.81 3.21 -1.81
C TYR A 80 9.69 3.39 -0.58
N THR A 81 9.84 4.64 -0.11
CA THR A 81 10.61 4.94 1.10
C THR A 81 10.00 4.28 2.33
N ILE A 82 8.68 4.38 2.50
CA ILE A 82 7.96 3.74 3.61
C ILE A 82 8.10 2.21 3.54
N LEU A 83 7.98 1.62 2.35
CA LEU A 83 8.11 0.17 2.16
C LEU A 83 9.46 -0.36 2.63
N TYR A 84 10.56 0.39 2.40
CA TYR A 84 11.86 0.03 2.94
C TYR A 84 11.84 -0.08 4.47
N PHE A 85 11.30 0.93 5.16
CA PHE A 85 11.22 0.91 6.61
C PHE A 85 10.33 -0.22 7.14
N VAL A 86 9.23 -0.53 6.46
CA VAL A 86 8.35 -1.65 6.83
C VAL A 86 9.08 -2.99 6.71
N ILE A 87 9.81 -3.22 5.61
CA ILE A 87 10.60 -4.45 5.44
C ILE A 87 11.68 -4.55 6.52
N LEU A 88 12.38 -3.45 6.84
CA LEU A 88 13.37 -3.43 7.91
C LEU A 88 12.75 -3.78 9.27
N ALA A 89 11.61 -3.17 9.60
CA ALA A 89 10.88 -3.46 10.84
C ALA A 89 10.43 -4.92 10.92
N ALA A 90 9.95 -5.49 9.82
CA ALA A 90 9.56 -6.90 9.74
C ALA A 90 10.75 -7.83 9.99
N ILE A 91 11.93 -7.54 9.43
CA ILE A 91 13.15 -8.33 9.69
C ILE A 91 13.59 -8.25 11.15
N LEU A 92 13.52 -7.06 11.75
CA LEU A 92 13.86 -6.88 13.16
C LEU A 92 12.86 -7.61 14.07
N ALA A 93 11.57 -7.54 13.77
CA ALA A 93 10.54 -8.27 14.51
C ALA A 93 10.71 -9.79 14.38
N ASP A 94 10.99 -10.29 13.17
CA ASP A 94 11.29 -11.71 12.92
C ASP A 94 12.49 -12.19 13.76
N LYS A 95 13.57 -11.40 13.80
CA LYS A 95 14.73 -11.68 14.65
C LYS A 95 14.38 -11.75 16.14
N LEU A 96 13.51 -10.87 16.61
CA LEU A 96 13.11 -10.82 18.02
C LEU A 96 12.20 -11.98 18.42
N VAL A 97 11.28 -12.39 17.54
CA VAL A 97 10.29 -13.45 17.81
C VAL A 97 10.86 -14.83 17.57
N ASN A 98 11.55 -15.03 16.45
CA ASN A 98 12.02 -16.34 15.98
C ASN A 98 13.51 -16.58 16.27
N GLY A 99 14.23 -15.60 16.83
CA GLY A 99 15.66 -15.69 17.12
C GLY A 99 16.58 -15.75 15.90
N THR A 100 16.00 -15.70 14.69
CA THR A 100 16.70 -15.78 13.41
C THR A 100 16.24 -14.63 12.52
N SER A 101 17.13 -14.14 11.66
CA SER A 101 16.74 -13.14 10.65
C SER A 101 16.55 -13.85 9.32
N ASN A 102 15.41 -13.65 8.67
CA ASN A 102 15.23 -14.15 7.31
C ASN A 102 16.24 -13.49 6.35
N VAL A 103 17.32 -14.22 6.04
CA VAL A 103 18.46 -13.75 5.24
C VAL A 103 18.02 -13.32 3.83
N PHE A 104 17.01 -13.97 3.26
CA PHE A 104 16.48 -13.61 1.94
C PHE A 104 15.75 -12.26 1.97
N LEU A 105 14.94 -12.00 3.01
CA LEU A 105 14.28 -10.71 3.21
C LEU A 105 15.30 -9.58 3.45
N LEU A 106 16.35 -9.85 4.23
CA LEU A 106 17.44 -8.89 4.44
C LEU A 106 18.21 -8.58 3.16
N ALA A 107 18.48 -9.60 2.33
CA ALA A 107 19.11 -9.41 1.04
C ALA A 107 18.23 -8.57 0.10
N VAL A 108 16.94 -8.87 0.00
CA VAL A 108 15.97 -8.10 -0.81
C VAL A 108 15.91 -6.65 -0.34
N PHE A 109 15.91 -6.39 0.97
CA PHE A 109 15.95 -5.04 1.52
C PHE A 109 17.20 -4.27 1.06
N ILE A 110 18.39 -4.85 1.23
CA ILE A 110 19.65 -4.21 0.84
C ILE A 110 19.69 -3.96 -0.68
N PHE A 111 19.28 -4.93 -1.49
CA PHE A 111 19.21 -4.75 -2.94
C PHE A 111 18.26 -3.62 -3.34
N ALA A 112 17.09 -3.59 -2.70
CA ALA A 112 16.09 -2.59 -3.02
C ALA A 112 16.55 -1.18 -2.63
N LEU A 113 17.33 -1.01 -1.54
CA LEU A 113 17.98 0.27 -1.18
C LEU A 113 19.00 0.75 -2.24
N ILE A 114 19.71 -0.16 -2.90
CA ILE A 114 20.76 0.17 -3.86
C ILE A 114 20.19 0.43 -5.26
N ILE A 115 19.18 -0.35 -5.68
CA ILE A 115 18.58 -0.27 -7.02
C ILE A 115 18.01 1.12 -7.29
N PHE A 116 17.35 1.74 -6.31
CA PHE A 116 16.70 3.04 -6.49
C PHE A 116 17.68 4.19 -6.82
N PRO A 117 18.68 4.52 -5.98
CA PRO A 117 19.66 5.57 -6.30
C PRO A 117 20.49 5.21 -7.54
N PHE A 118 20.73 3.92 -7.80
CA PHE A 118 21.39 3.46 -9.00
C PHE A 118 20.58 3.78 -10.27
N VAL A 119 19.27 3.50 -10.28
CA VAL A 119 18.38 3.86 -11.39
C VAL A 119 18.29 5.38 -11.57
N GLN A 120 18.18 6.14 -10.47
CA GLN A 120 18.20 7.61 -10.52
C GLN A 120 19.49 8.14 -11.16
N TYR A 121 20.64 7.60 -10.78
CA TYR A 121 21.93 7.95 -11.37
C TYR A 121 21.99 7.65 -12.88
N LEU A 122 21.51 6.48 -13.30
CA LEU A 122 21.46 6.10 -14.71
C LEU A 122 20.54 7.02 -15.53
N VAL A 123 19.38 7.39 -14.98
CA VAL A 123 18.44 8.32 -15.64
C VAL A 123 19.05 9.72 -15.75
N ALA A 124 19.67 10.24 -14.69
CA ALA A 124 20.31 11.55 -14.69
C ALA A 124 21.48 11.64 -15.69
N LYS A 125 22.24 10.56 -15.87
CA LYS A 125 23.36 10.49 -16.81
C LYS A 125 22.92 10.58 -18.29
N LYS A 126 21.66 10.30 -18.61
CA LYS A 126 21.13 10.43 -19.99
C LYS A 126 20.83 11.87 -20.41
N TYR A 127 20.79 12.79 -19.45
CA TYR A 127 20.59 14.22 -19.69
C TYR A 127 21.92 15.01 -19.61
N LYS A 128 23.05 14.31 -19.61
CA LYS A 128 24.41 14.86 -19.68
C LYS A 128 25.10 14.41 -20.96
#